data_AF-A0A1L6RBP8-F1
#
_entry.id   AF-A0A1L6RBP8-F1
#
_cell.length_a   1.000
_cell.length_b   1.000
_cell.length_c   1.000
_cell.angle_alpha   90.00
_cell.angle_beta   90.00
_cell.angle_gamma   90.00
#
_symmetry.space_group_name_H-M   'P 1'
#
loop_
_entity.id
_entity.type
_entity.pdbx_description
1 polymer ?
#
loop_
_entity_poly.entity_id
_entity_poly.type
_entity_poly.pdbx_seq_one_letter_code
_entity_poly.pdbx_strand_id
1 'polypeptide(L)'
;MYKVGESVILQHGHMPGMEGAEATVSGVFATTAYEVSFNPTNGGEREENHRWVIHEEISESTKGAFQPGEEVTLEANHMEGMEGATAIIDDAVTTNVYMVDYQPTDGGAVVRNHKWFVEEELAQ
;
A
#
# COMPACT_ATOMS: atom_id res chain seq x y z
N MET A 1 1.18 -17.64 1.56
CA MET A 1 2.11 -16.67 2.17
C MET A 1 3.43 -16.78 1.45
N TYR A 2 3.93 -15.66 0.94
CA TYR A 2 5.25 -15.57 0.32
C TYR A 2 6.31 -15.15 1.35
N LYS A 3 7.56 -15.54 1.15
CA LYS A 3 8.69 -15.20 2.04
C LYS A 3 9.60 -14.17 1.40
N VAL A 4 10.33 -13.43 2.24
CA VAL A 4 11.40 -12.54 1.76
C VAL A 4 12.37 -13.31 0.89
N GLY A 5 12.64 -12.78 -0.30
CA GLY A 5 13.49 -13.38 -1.33
C GLY A 5 12.75 -14.26 -2.34
N GLU A 6 11.46 -14.57 -2.14
CA GLU A 6 10.66 -15.28 -3.15
C GLU A 6 10.27 -14.35 -4.29
N SER A 7 10.27 -14.90 -5.51
CA SER A 7 9.76 -14.23 -6.70
C SER A 7 8.25 -14.43 -6.81
N VAL A 8 7.55 -13.37 -7.20
CA VAL A 8 6.10 -13.31 -7.39
C VAL A 8 5.77 -12.48 -8.63
N ILE A 9 4.55 -12.63 -9.13
CA ILE A 9 3.96 -11.79 -10.18
C ILE A 9 2.91 -10.88 -9.55
N LEU A 10 2.95 -9.59 -9.84
CA LEU A 10 1.92 -8.65 -9.40
C LEU A 10 0.66 -8.85 -10.25
N GLN A 11 -0.42 -9.34 -9.65
CA GLN A 11 -1.67 -9.65 -10.37
C GLN A 11 -2.50 -8.41 -10.67
N HIS A 12 -2.39 -7.37 -9.83
CA HIS A 12 -3.10 -6.12 -9.97
C HIS A 12 -2.12 -4.97 -9.77
N GLY A 13 -2.23 -3.92 -10.57
CA GLY A 13 -1.40 -2.73 -10.44
C GLY A 13 -2.13 -1.61 -9.72
N HIS A 14 -1.54 -1.11 -8.63
CA HIS A 14 -1.97 0.15 -8.02
C HIS A 14 -1.52 1.37 -8.84
N MET A 15 -0.46 1.20 -9.62
CA MET A 15 0.06 2.19 -10.59
C MET A 15 0.34 1.53 -11.95
N PRO A 16 0.39 2.32 -13.04
CA PRO A 16 0.83 1.83 -14.34
C PRO A 16 2.19 1.12 -14.27
N GLY A 17 2.35 0.05 -15.05
CA GLY A 17 3.59 -0.73 -15.11
C GLY A 17 3.72 -1.83 -14.05
N MET A 18 2.78 -1.95 -13.10
CA MET A 18 2.82 -3.00 -12.08
C MET A 18 2.19 -4.32 -12.52
N GLU A 19 1.02 -4.29 -13.16
CA GLU A 19 0.30 -5.51 -13.51
C GLU A 19 1.16 -6.41 -14.43
N GLY A 20 1.33 -7.66 -14.02
CA GLY A 20 2.17 -8.65 -14.69
C GLY A 20 3.69 -8.49 -14.45
N ALA A 21 4.12 -7.52 -13.65
CA ALA A 21 5.54 -7.34 -13.35
C ALA A 21 6.07 -8.49 -12.49
N GLU A 22 7.28 -8.95 -12.82
CA GLU A 22 8.07 -9.81 -11.94
C GLU A 22 8.58 -8.98 -10.76
N ALA A 23 8.37 -9.51 -9.56
CA ALA A 23 8.76 -8.88 -8.31
C ALA A 23 9.45 -9.86 -7.37
N THR A 24 10.27 -9.32 -6.47
CA THR A 24 10.88 -10.05 -5.35
C THR A 24 10.33 -9.50 -4.05
N VAL A 25 9.87 -10.38 -3.16
CA VAL A 25 9.42 -9.97 -1.82
C VAL A 25 10.62 -9.47 -1.01
N SER A 26 10.60 -8.19 -0.62
CA SER A 26 11.64 -7.56 0.20
C SER A 26 11.25 -7.40 1.67
N GLY A 27 9.96 -7.51 2.00
CA GLY A 27 9.46 -7.52 3.37
C GLY A 27 8.08 -8.18 3.49
N VAL A 28 7.79 -8.78 4.64
CA VAL A 28 6.49 -9.38 4.97
C VAL A 28 6.14 -9.05 6.40
N PHE A 29 4.94 -8.49 6.61
CA PHE A 29 4.51 -8.00 7.93
C PHE A 29 3.06 -8.42 8.18
N ALA A 30 2.76 -8.90 9.38
CA ALA A 30 1.39 -9.14 9.81
C ALA A 30 0.84 -7.85 10.43
N THR A 31 -0.18 -7.26 9.81
CA THR A 31 -0.79 -5.99 10.25
C THR A 31 -2.23 -5.89 9.72
N THR A 32 -2.89 -4.77 9.96
CA THR A 32 -4.12 -4.39 9.25
C THR A 32 -3.77 -3.41 8.14
N ALA A 33 -4.12 -3.78 6.91
CA ALA A 33 -4.05 -2.91 5.75
C ALA A 33 -5.38 -2.18 5.58
N TYR A 34 -5.31 -0.91 5.24
CA TYR A 34 -6.46 -0.05 5.01
C TYR A 34 -6.44 0.48 3.59
N GLU A 35 -7.60 0.42 2.94
CA GLU A 35 -7.90 1.21 1.77
C GLU A 35 -8.37 2.59 2.26
N VAL A 36 -7.83 3.66 1.68
CA VAL A 36 -8.11 5.02 2.15
C VAL A 36 -8.34 6.02 1.03
N SER A 37 -9.18 7.02 1.31
CA SER A 37 -9.44 8.13 0.40
C SER A 37 -9.13 9.46 1.06
N PHE A 38 -8.32 10.31 0.43
CA PHE A 38 -7.81 11.53 1.05
C PHE A 38 -7.59 12.67 0.05
N ASN A 39 -7.61 13.90 0.55
CA ASN A 39 -7.19 15.06 -0.23
C ASN A 39 -5.70 15.32 0.06
N PRO A 40 -4.81 15.29 -0.95
CA PRO A 40 -3.39 15.52 -0.74
C PRO A 40 -3.09 16.89 -0.13
N THR A 41 -2.11 16.95 0.77
CA THR A 41 -1.72 18.19 1.48
C THR A 41 -1.09 19.24 0.57
N ASN A 42 -0.64 18.84 -0.63
CA ASN A 42 -0.09 19.73 -1.65
C ASN A 42 -1.17 20.38 -2.55
N GLY A 43 -2.47 20.09 -2.32
CA GLY A 43 -3.58 20.63 -3.12
C GLY A 43 -3.80 19.90 -4.45
N GLY A 44 -3.23 18.70 -4.61
CA GLY A 44 -3.51 17.81 -5.73
C GLY A 44 -4.97 17.33 -5.79
N GLU A 45 -5.28 16.55 -6.83
CA GLU A 45 -6.59 15.90 -6.94
C GLU A 45 -6.81 14.91 -5.80
N ARG A 46 -8.07 14.69 -5.44
CA ARG A 46 -8.43 13.72 -4.40
C ARG A 46 -8.05 12.31 -4.84
N GLU A 47 -7.35 11.60 -3.96
CA GLU A 47 -7.03 10.18 -4.14
C GLU A 47 -8.18 9.36 -3.55
N GLU A 48 -8.78 8.49 -4.37
CA GLU A 48 -9.89 7.63 -3.95
C GLU A 48 -9.42 6.17 -3.93
N ASN A 49 -9.83 5.43 -2.89
CA ASN A 49 -9.59 4.00 -2.73
C ASN A 49 -8.11 3.61 -2.83
N HIS A 50 -7.22 4.44 -2.27
CA HIS A 50 -5.78 4.20 -2.29
C HIS A 50 -5.45 2.92 -1.50
N ARG A 51 -4.77 1.99 -2.18
CA ARG A 51 -4.28 0.74 -1.61
C ARG A 51 -2.75 0.75 -1.58
N TRP A 52 -2.11 0.51 -0.44
CA TRP A 52 -2.65 0.37 0.91
C TRP A 52 -1.87 1.27 1.85
N VAL A 53 -2.46 1.66 2.97
CA VAL A 53 -1.71 2.12 4.15
C VAL A 53 -1.85 1.09 5.24
N ILE A 54 -0.82 0.89 6.06
CA ILE A 54 -0.89 -0.09 7.17
C ILE A 54 -1.18 0.60 8.50
N HIS A 55 -1.61 -0.18 9.50
CA HIS A 55 -1.96 0.34 10.82
C HIS A 55 -0.86 1.20 11.45
N GLU A 56 0.39 0.78 11.31
CA GLU A 56 1.55 1.48 11.84
C GLU A 56 1.87 2.80 11.11
N GLU A 57 1.23 3.06 9.97
CA GLU A 57 1.39 4.28 9.16
C GLU A 57 0.29 5.32 9.44
N ILE A 58 -0.47 5.15 10.53
CA ILE A 58 -1.53 6.05 10.97
C ILE A 58 -1.18 6.64 12.35
N SER A 59 -1.26 7.96 12.50
CA SER A 59 -0.85 8.66 13.74
C SER A 59 -1.61 8.19 14.98
N GLU A 60 -2.89 7.85 14.82
CA GLU A 60 -3.75 7.41 15.90
C GLU A 60 -3.65 5.91 16.21
N SER A 61 -2.74 5.17 15.56
CA SER A 61 -2.65 3.70 15.62
C SER A 61 -2.64 3.11 17.02
N THR A 62 -2.03 3.79 18.01
CA THR A 62 -2.01 3.33 19.40
C THR A 62 -3.40 3.26 20.06
N LYS A 63 -4.44 3.84 19.45
CA LYS A 63 -5.82 3.84 19.97
C LYS A 63 -6.59 2.56 19.61
N GLY A 64 -6.09 1.74 18.68
CA GLY A 64 -6.73 0.51 18.22
C GLY A 64 -7.04 0.54 16.72
N ALA A 65 -7.56 -0.58 16.21
CA ALA A 65 -7.89 -0.72 14.79
C ALA A 65 -9.07 0.18 14.37
N PHE A 66 -9.05 0.65 13.13
CA PHE A 66 -10.05 1.56 12.57
C PHE A 66 -11.11 0.79 11.77
N GLN A 67 -12.33 1.32 11.70
CA GLN A 67 -13.42 0.79 10.89
C GLN A 67 -13.69 1.68 9.66
N PRO A 68 -14.34 1.12 8.62
CA PRO A 68 -14.80 1.90 7.48
C PRO A 68 -15.64 3.12 7.89
N GLY A 69 -15.35 4.27 7.28
CA GLY A 69 -15.97 5.57 7.55
C GLY A 69 -15.32 6.40 8.65
N GLU A 70 -14.31 5.87 9.36
CA GLU A 70 -13.52 6.66 10.32
C GLU A 70 -12.53 7.59 9.61
N GLU A 71 -12.30 8.76 10.21
CA GLU A 71 -11.26 9.70 9.77
C GLU A 71 -9.96 9.46 10.55
N VAL A 72 -8.84 9.45 9.84
CA VAL A 72 -7.50 9.23 10.41
C VAL A 72 -6.47 10.20 9.82
N THR A 73 -5.33 10.37 10.49
CA THR A 73 -4.20 11.14 9.96
C THR A 73 -3.11 10.20 9.44
N LEU A 74 -2.71 10.36 8.18
CA LEU A 74 -1.68 9.52 7.57
C LEU A 74 -0.26 9.98 7.97
N GLU A 75 0.56 9.05 8.45
CA GLU A 75 2.02 9.21 8.57
C GLU A 75 2.78 8.57 7.40
N ALA A 76 2.08 7.75 6.59
CA ALA A 76 2.61 7.23 5.34
C ALA A 76 2.99 8.37 4.37
N ASN A 77 4.08 8.15 3.64
CA ASN A 77 4.63 9.08 2.66
C ASN A 77 4.95 8.36 1.33
N HIS A 78 4.07 7.45 0.91
CA HIS A 78 4.27 6.64 -0.30
C HIS A 78 4.29 7.50 -1.57
N MET A 79 3.60 8.64 -1.54
CA MET A 79 3.57 9.65 -2.60
C MET A 79 3.52 11.07 -2.01
N GLU A 80 3.89 12.05 -2.83
CA GLU A 80 3.89 13.46 -2.43
C GLU A 80 2.47 13.91 -2.06
N GLY A 81 2.35 14.59 -0.91
CA GLY A 81 1.07 15.08 -0.40
C GLY A 81 0.29 14.09 0.46
N MET A 82 0.77 12.86 0.65
CA MET A 82 0.13 11.86 1.52
C MET A 82 0.37 12.13 3.01
N GLU A 83 1.61 12.43 3.38
CA GLU A 83 2.00 12.62 4.79
C GLU A 83 1.23 13.82 5.39
N GLY A 84 0.61 13.59 6.54
CA GLY A 84 -0.23 14.56 7.24
C GLY A 84 -1.63 14.76 6.65
N ALA A 85 -2.00 14.05 5.57
CA ALA A 85 -3.34 14.13 5.02
C ALA A 85 -4.37 13.50 5.97
N THR A 86 -5.55 14.13 6.09
CA THR A 86 -6.72 13.49 6.69
C THR A 86 -7.36 12.57 5.67
N ALA A 87 -7.49 11.29 6.04
CA ALA A 87 -8.00 10.24 5.19
C ALA A 87 -9.25 9.59 5.80
N ILE A 88 -10.13 9.10 4.94
CA ILE A 88 -11.26 8.24 5.32
C ILE A 88 -10.83 6.79 5.12
N ILE A 89 -11.11 5.93 6.10
CA ILE A 89 -10.98 4.48 5.91
C ILE A 89 -12.13 3.98 5.02
N ASP A 90 -11.82 3.43 3.86
CA ASP A 90 -12.81 2.86 2.95
C ASP A 90 -13.03 1.37 3.25
N ASP A 91 -11.95 0.63 3.49
CA ASP A 91 -11.98 -0.78 3.89
C ASP A 91 -10.79 -1.14 4.79
N ALA A 92 -10.91 -2.23 5.53
CA ALA A 92 -9.89 -2.71 6.46
C ALA A 92 -9.76 -4.24 6.42
N VAL A 93 -8.53 -4.73 6.23
CA VAL A 93 -8.22 -6.16 6.19
C VAL A 93 -7.01 -6.50 7.06
N THR A 94 -7.19 -7.40 8.04
CA THR A 94 -6.08 -7.95 8.83
C THR A 94 -5.46 -9.13 8.08
N THR A 95 -4.22 -8.95 7.59
CA THR A 95 -3.55 -9.93 6.73
C THR A 95 -2.02 -9.78 6.76
N ASN A 96 -1.31 -10.58 5.97
CA ASN A 96 0.09 -10.32 5.67
C ASN A 96 0.18 -9.31 4.53
N VAL A 97 0.92 -8.23 4.76
CA VAL A 97 1.28 -7.26 3.73
C VAL A 97 2.70 -7.49 3.25
N TYR A 98 2.93 -7.19 1.98
CA TYR A 98 4.16 -7.47 1.28
C TYR A 98 4.75 -6.17 0.75
N MET A 99 6.04 -6.00 1.01
CA MET A 99 6.86 -5.00 0.35
C MET A 99 7.65 -5.70 -0.76
N VAL A 100 7.72 -5.10 -1.94
CA VAL A 100 8.32 -5.75 -3.12
C VAL A 100 9.29 -4.86 -3.88
N ASP A 101 10.31 -5.48 -4.46
CA ASP A 101 11.14 -4.88 -5.50
C ASP A 101 10.65 -5.41 -6.85
N TYR A 102 10.33 -4.55 -7.81
CA TYR A 102 9.80 -5.00 -9.11
C TYR A 102 10.39 -4.25 -10.30
N GLN A 103 10.39 -4.92 -11.45
CA GLN A 103 10.73 -4.32 -12.74
C GLN A 103 9.42 -3.94 -13.45
N PRO A 104 9.13 -2.64 -13.64
CA PRO A 104 7.92 -2.21 -14.34
C PRO A 104 7.81 -2.82 -15.75
N THR A 105 6.60 -3.22 -16.14
CA THR A 105 6.31 -3.84 -17.45
C THR A 105 6.42 -2.86 -18.62
N ASP A 106 6.41 -1.56 -18.34
CA ASP A 106 6.62 -0.49 -19.32
C ASP A 106 8.11 -0.21 -19.62
N GLY A 107 9.03 -0.95 -18.97
CA GLY A 107 10.47 -0.79 -19.14
C GLY A 107 11.09 0.33 -18.31
N GLY A 108 10.35 0.86 -17.33
CA GLY A 108 10.86 1.82 -16.35
C GLY A 108 12.03 1.30 -15.50
N ALA A 109 12.61 2.16 -14.67
CA ALA A 109 13.65 1.74 -13.73
C ALA A 109 13.09 0.80 -12.66
N VAL A 110 13.93 -0.11 -12.14
CA VAL A 110 13.56 -1.00 -11.03
C VAL A 110 13.07 -0.17 -9.84
N VAL A 111 11.87 -0.49 -9.37
CA VAL A 111 11.26 0.10 -8.17
C VAL A 111 11.63 -0.77 -6.97
N ARG A 112 12.06 -0.15 -5.88
CA ARG A 112 12.55 -0.83 -4.68
C ARG A 112 11.65 -0.53 -3.49
N ASN A 113 11.45 -1.53 -2.63
CA ASN A 113 10.69 -1.43 -1.39
C ASN A 113 9.29 -0.83 -1.60
N HIS A 114 8.62 -1.21 -2.69
CA HIS A 114 7.27 -0.74 -2.98
C HIS A 114 6.28 -1.29 -1.96
N LYS A 115 5.43 -0.41 -1.46
CA LYS A 115 4.44 -0.62 -0.41
C LYS A 115 3.05 -0.34 -0.98
N TRP A 116 2.04 -1.14 -0.71
CA TRP A 116 2.07 -2.49 -0.16
C TRP A 116 1.21 -3.38 -1.05
N PHE A 117 1.41 -4.69 -0.98
CA PHE A 117 0.49 -5.66 -1.57
C PHE A 117 -0.08 -6.54 -0.47
N VAL A 118 -1.30 -7.05 -0.66
CA VAL A 118 -1.82 -8.20 0.09
C VAL A 118 -1.61 -9.49 -0.68
N GLU A 119 -1.71 -10.64 -0.01
CA GLU A 119 -1.38 -11.94 -0.62
C GLU A 119 -2.17 -12.25 -1.90
N GLU A 120 -3.43 -11.82 -1.94
CA GLU A 120 -4.36 -12.03 -3.07
C GLU A 120 -3.98 -11.22 -4.32
N GLU A 121 -3.12 -10.22 -4.18
CA GLU A 121 -2.61 -9.39 -5.30
C GLU A 121 -1.32 -9.98 -5.90
N LEU A 122 -0.83 -11.10 -5.37
CA LEU A 122 0.44 -11.73 -5.76
C LEU A 122 0.22 -13.16 -6.24
N ALA A 123 0.84 -13.50 -7.37
CA ALA A 123 0.92 -14.87 -7.90
C ALA A 123 2.33 -15.42 -7.78
N GLN A 124 2.45 -16.76 -7.86
CA GLN A 124 3.72 -17.43 -8.12
C GLN A 124 3.92 -17.66 -9.63
#